data_AF-A0A6M0ENX7-F1
#
_entry.id   AF-A0A6M0ENX7-F1
#
_cell.length_a   1.000
_cell.length_b   1.000
_cell.length_c   1.000
_cell.angle_alpha   90.00
_cell.angle_beta   90.00
_cell.angle_gamma   90.00
#
_symmetry.space_group_name_H-M   'P 1'
#
loop_
_entity.id
_entity.type
_entity.pdbx_description
1 polymer ?
#
loop_
_entity_poly.entity_id
_entity_poly.type
_entity_poly.pdbx_seq_one_letter_code
_entity_poly.pdbx_strand_id
1 'polypeptide(L)'
;MPNFLIIGAMKSGTTTLYDSLNAHPQIYMSRLKEPHFFSYDGKENYPITNLEDYQALFQGVSNETAIGEASTTYLFNSKAVERIKHYIPQVKLIAILRDPAERAYSLYLMRYRANQLKTQISDHEILDYFAQLVQKGSGGPLSNRYCASLKRYLSMFDREQIKICFYQDLKSDPNSLLQDIYKFLGVDEQLLINQPIKRSNTGGIPSNKILHTSLENLKKSFNATIGSLLPESMFQRIELIYTSLRSHNLVKAPPLPRDIRKQLIEIYREDILHLQDFLQRDLSQWLEC
;
A
#
# COMPACT_ATOMS: atom_id res chain seq x y z
N MET A 1 10.70 -7.29 17.96
CA MET A 1 10.93 -6.33 16.84
C MET A 1 10.82 -7.08 15.53
N PRO A 2 10.38 -6.44 14.44
CA PRO A 2 10.34 -7.08 13.13
C PRO A 2 11.75 -7.26 12.55
N ASN A 3 11.92 -8.30 11.74
CA ASN A 3 13.12 -8.56 10.95
C ASN A 3 12.91 -8.33 9.44
N PHE A 4 11.69 -8.00 9.01
CA PHE A 4 11.45 -7.42 7.67
C PHE A 4 10.35 -6.35 7.66
N LEU A 5 10.37 -5.45 6.66
CA LEU A 5 9.33 -4.43 6.44
C LEU A 5 8.89 -4.39 4.98
N ILE A 6 7.59 -4.23 4.73
CA ILE A 6 7.06 -3.79 3.44
C ILE A 6 6.95 -2.26 3.46
N ILE A 7 7.94 -1.58 2.90
CA ILE A 7 8.09 -0.12 3.03
C ILE A 7 7.22 0.69 2.07
N GLY A 8 6.58 0.03 1.10
CA GLY A 8 5.77 0.69 0.09
C GLY A 8 5.76 -0.04 -1.25
N ALA A 9 5.17 0.54 -2.28
CA ALA A 9 4.53 1.86 -2.30
C ALA A 9 3.02 1.79 -2.15
N MET A 10 2.42 2.83 -1.55
CA MET A 10 0.95 2.97 -1.45
C MET A 10 0.31 2.81 -2.83
N LYS A 11 -0.77 2.03 -2.92
CA LYS A 11 -1.48 1.69 -4.17
C LYS A 11 -0.71 0.82 -5.18
N SER A 12 0.33 0.12 -4.72
CA SER A 12 1.13 -0.79 -5.54
C SER A 12 0.95 -2.27 -5.17
N GLY A 13 -0.11 -2.62 -4.44
CA GLY A 13 -0.43 -4.02 -4.08
C GLY A 13 0.07 -4.48 -2.71
N THR A 14 0.52 -3.56 -1.85
CA THR A 14 1.04 -3.91 -0.50
C THR A 14 0.03 -4.64 0.38
N THR A 15 -1.28 -4.40 0.24
CA THR A 15 -2.31 -5.17 0.97
C THR A 15 -2.37 -6.63 0.51
N THR A 16 -2.42 -6.87 -0.80
CA THR A 16 -2.38 -8.24 -1.34
C THR A 16 -1.11 -8.95 -0.91
N LEU A 17 0.03 -8.27 -0.98
CA LEU A 17 1.30 -8.85 -0.53
C LEU A 17 1.31 -9.15 0.98
N TYR A 18 0.81 -8.23 1.80
CA TYR A 18 0.65 -8.42 3.25
C TYR A 18 -0.22 -9.65 3.55
N ASP A 19 -1.39 -9.76 2.90
CA ASP A 19 -2.33 -10.87 3.13
C ASP A 19 -1.71 -12.22 2.71
N SER A 20 -1.00 -12.25 1.57
CA SER A 20 -0.30 -13.44 1.09
C SER A 20 0.86 -13.87 2.00
N LEU A 21 1.62 -12.93 2.55
CA LEU A 21 2.71 -13.24 3.48
C LEU A 21 2.16 -13.70 4.84
N ASN A 22 1.10 -13.07 5.34
CA ASN A 22 0.45 -13.45 6.60
C ASN A 22 -0.17 -14.86 6.58
N ALA A 23 -0.44 -15.41 5.40
CA ALA A 23 -0.95 -16.76 5.26
C ALA A 23 0.14 -17.84 5.37
N HIS A 24 1.44 -17.47 5.35
CA HIS A 24 2.55 -18.42 5.44
C HIS A 24 2.87 -18.75 6.90
N PRO A 25 2.94 -20.03 7.32
CA PRO A 25 3.05 -20.43 8.72
C PRO A 25 4.39 -20.05 9.38
N GLN A 26 5.44 -19.79 8.59
CA GLN A 26 6.73 -19.29 9.11
C GLN A 26 6.83 -17.75 9.08
N ILE A 27 5.76 -17.05 8.72
CA ILE A 27 5.73 -15.59 8.66
C ILE A 27 4.70 -15.05 9.65
N TYR A 28 5.13 -14.13 10.51
CA TYR A 28 4.27 -13.34 11.36
C TYR A 28 4.15 -11.93 10.80
N MET A 29 2.93 -11.48 10.48
CA MET A 29 2.66 -10.07 10.20
C MET A 29 2.04 -9.36 11.41
N SER A 30 2.47 -8.12 11.68
CA SER A 30 1.89 -7.28 12.72
C SER A 30 0.39 -7.17 12.57
N ARG A 31 -0.39 -7.50 13.62
CA ARG A 31 -1.87 -7.47 13.56
C ARG A 31 -2.45 -6.16 13.01
N LEU A 32 -1.83 -5.04 13.37
CA LEU A 32 -2.11 -3.74 12.81
C LEU A 32 -1.27 -3.53 11.54
N LYS A 33 -1.91 -3.44 10.38
CA LYS A 33 -1.26 -2.99 9.15
C LYS A 33 -1.18 -1.45 9.14
N GLU A 34 -0.13 -0.91 8.51
CA GLU A 34 0.17 0.52 8.47
C GLU A 34 0.34 1.15 9.88
N PRO A 35 1.18 0.60 10.77
CA PRO A 35 1.46 1.24 12.07
C PRO A 35 2.12 2.61 11.91
N HIS A 36 2.82 2.86 10.79
CA HIS A 36 3.47 4.12 10.45
C HIS A 36 4.54 4.62 11.46
N PHE A 37 4.94 3.77 12.41
CA PHE A 37 5.88 4.10 13.49
C PHE A 37 7.15 4.82 13.01
N PHE A 38 7.86 4.27 12.02
CA PHE A 38 9.09 4.91 11.53
C PHE A 38 8.85 6.21 10.75
N SER A 39 7.64 6.48 10.27
CA SER A 39 7.28 7.75 9.63
C SER A 39 6.83 8.81 10.65
N TYR A 40 6.52 8.43 11.88
CA TYR A 40 5.93 9.33 12.87
C TYR A 40 6.87 10.47 13.26
N ASP A 41 6.45 11.71 13.03
CA ASP A 41 7.25 12.91 13.27
C ASP A 41 6.82 13.71 14.52
N GLY A 42 5.87 13.18 15.30
CA GLY A 42 5.29 13.88 16.46
C GLY A 42 4.01 14.67 16.15
N LYS A 43 3.67 14.88 14.87
CA LYS A 43 2.54 15.73 14.45
C LYS A 43 1.43 14.96 13.75
N GLU A 44 1.77 13.89 13.04
CA GLU A 44 0.78 13.09 12.33
C GLU A 44 -0.07 12.24 13.28
N ASN A 45 -1.36 12.07 12.96
CA ASN A 45 -2.27 11.24 13.74
C ASN A 45 -2.08 9.75 13.36
N TYR A 46 -0.94 9.19 13.74
CA TYR A 46 -0.62 7.77 13.53
C TYR A 46 -1.03 6.90 14.71
N PRO A 47 -1.42 5.64 14.46
CA PRO A 47 -1.93 4.76 15.49
C PRO A 47 -0.86 4.33 16.51
N ILE A 48 0.42 4.38 16.13
CA ILE A 48 1.54 3.95 16.96
C ILE A 48 2.58 5.07 16.99
N THR A 49 2.84 5.62 18.17
CA THR A 49 3.65 6.84 18.36
C THR A 49 4.85 6.63 19.29
N ASN A 50 4.90 5.51 20.01
CA ASN A 50 6.00 5.14 20.91
C ASN A 50 6.50 3.71 20.63
N LEU A 51 7.66 3.39 21.20
CA LEU A 51 8.37 2.14 20.93
C LEU A 51 7.71 0.95 21.60
N GLU A 52 7.18 1.13 22.80
CA GLU A 52 6.51 0.09 23.58
C GLU A 52 5.28 -0.44 22.84
N ASP A 53 4.43 0.46 22.33
CA ASP A 53 3.25 0.11 21.52
C ASP A 53 3.67 -0.55 20.20
N TYR A 54 4.77 -0.10 19.59
CA TYR A 54 5.31 -0.73 18.38
C TYR A 54 5.78 -2.15 18.65
N GLN A 55 6.48 -2.40 19.76
CA GLN A 55 6.91 -3.73 20.17
C GLN A 55 5.73 -4.64 20.49
N ALA A 56 4.66 -4.10 21.09
CA ALA A 56 3.45 -4.83 21.42
C ALA A 56 2.78 -5.48 20.19
N LEU A 57 2.95 -4.92 18.99
CA LEU A 57 2.44 -5.48 17.73
C LEU A 57 2.99 -6.88 17.41
N PHE A 58 4.10 -7.28 18.04
CA PHE A 58 4.82 -8.53 17.77
C PHE A 58 4.79 -9.51 18.97
N GLN A 59 3.99 -9.24 20.00
CA GLN A 59 3.88 -10.13 21.18
C GLN A 59 3.29 -11.51 20.85
N GLY A 60 2.59 -11.65 19.72
CA GLY A 60 2.03 -12.92 19.29
C GLY A 60 3.01 -13.82 18.52
N VAL A 61 4.25 -13.38 18.32
CA VAL A 61 5.29 -14.21 17.68
C VAL A 61 5.60 -15.40 18.57
N SER A 62 5.68 -16.57 17.94
CA SER A 62 6.07 -17.83 18.53
C SER A 62 7.37 -18.32 17.91
N ASN A 63 7.28 -19.14 16.85
CA ASN A 63 8.40 -19.79 16.16
C ASN A 63 8.55 -19.30 14.71
N GLU A 64 7.86 -18.22 14.32
CA GLU A 64 7.94 -17.68 12.97
C GLU A 64 9.35 -17.15 12.68
N THR A 65 9.87 -17.49 11.51
CA THR A 65 11.22 -17.12 11.07
C THR A 65 11.25 -15.67 10.60
N ALA A 66 10.23 -15.25 9.85
CA ALA A 66 10.13 -13.89 9.33
C ALA A 66 9.01 -13.14 10.05
N ILE A 67 9.34 -12.02 10.67
CA ILE A 67 8.44 -11.21 11.49
C ILE A 67 8.43 -9.82 10.86
N GLY A 68 7.27 -9.34 10.41
CA GLY A 68 7.22 -8.09 9.68
C GLY A 68 5.96 -7.28 9.84
N GLU A 69 6.01 -6.08 9.27
CA GLU A 69 4.89 -5.17 9.15
C GLU A 69 4.92 -4.47 7.80
N ALA A 70 3.84 -3.76 7.47
CA ALA A 70 3.71 -3.04 6.22
C ALA A 70 3.19 -1.63 6.44
N SER A 71 4.04 -0.64 6.15
CA SER A 71 3.67 0.78 6.15
C SER A 71 4.17 1.45 4.88
N THR A 72 3.22 1.84 4.04
CA THR A 72 3.49 2.38 2.70
C THR A 72 4.11 3.77 2.67
N THR A 73 4.10 4.48 3.80
CA THR A 73 4.69 5.81 3.94
C THR A 73 6.22 5.76 4.05
N TYR A 74 6.81 4.62 4.43
CA TYR A 74 8.25 4.51 4.69
C TYR A 74 9.10 4.75 3.45
N LEU A 75 8.69 4.26 2.27
CA LEU A 75 9.49 4.37 1.06
C LEU A 75 9.83 5.83 0.70
N PHE A 76 8.88 6.76 0.92
CA PHE A 76 9.03 8.16 0.51
C PHE A 76 9.49 9.08 1.65
N ASN A 77 9.24 8.70 2.92
CA ASN A 77 9.64 9.48 4.08
C ASN A 77 11.15 9.36 4.33
N SER A 78 11.88 10.48 4.27
CA SER A 78 13.33 10.53 4.49
C SER A 78 13.75 10.22 5.93
N LYS A 79 12.89 10.48 6.90
CA LYS A 79 13.17 10.16 8.30
C LYS A 79 12.86 8.71 8.64
N ALA A 80 11.99 8.05 7.88
CA ALA A 80 11.72 6.63 8.08
C ALA A 80 12.97 5.78 7.89
N VAL A 81 13.73 5.96 6.79
CA VAL A 81 14.96 5.18 6.54
C VAL A 81 16.02 5.38 7.65
N GLU A 82 16.18 6.60 8.15
CA GLU A 82 17.10 6.91 9.26
C GLU A 82 16.70 6.15 10.54
N ARG A 83 15.41 6.18 10.88
CA ARG A 83 14.88 5.50 12.08
C ARG A 83 14.90 3.99 11.95
N ILE A 84 14.56 3.45 10.78
CA ILE A 84 14.65 2.01 10.50
C ILE A 84 16.09 1.54 10.72
N LYS A 85 17.08 2.27 10.17
CA LYS A 85 18.50 1.92 10.35
C LYS A 85 18.93 1.97 11.81
N HIS A 86 18.42 2.94 12.57
CA HIS A 86 18.70 3.08 13.99
C HIS A 86 18.16 1.89 14.82
N TYR A 87 16.89 1.53 14.64
CA TYR A 87 16.24 0.52 15.49
C TYR A 87 16.48 -0.93 15.05
N ILE A 88 16.53 -1.18 13.73
CA ILE A 88 16.60 -2.54 13.16
C ILE A 88 17.56 -2.59 11.96
N PRO A 89 18.88 -2.38 12.18
CA PRO A 89 19.86 -2.23 11.09
C PRO A 89 20.00 -3.45 10.17
N GLN A 90 19.65 -4.65 10.67
CA GLN A 90 19.73 -5.92 9.94
C GLN A 90 18.41 -6.33 9.26
N VAL A 91 17.43 -5.43 9.24
CA VAL A 91 16.11 -5.69 8.66
C VAL A 91 16.20 -5.98 7.16
N LYS A 92 15.30 -6.83 6.66
CA LYS A 92 15.02 -7.01 5.23
C LYS A 92 13.91 -6.06 4.79
N LEU A 93 14.05 -5.42 3.65
CA LEU A 93 13.17 -4.37 3.15
C LEU A 93 12.56 -4.81 1.82
N ILE A 94 11.24 -4.73 1.71
CA ILE A 94 10.50 -5.07 0.49
C ILE A 94 9.81 -3.81 -0.02
N ALA A 95 10.14 -3.40 -1.25
CA ALA A 95 9.48 -2.32 -1.97
C ALA A 95 8.77 -2.86 -3.20
N ILE A 96 7.44 -2.76 -3.27
CA ILE A 96 6.66 -3.09 -4.46
C ILE A 96 6.29 -1.82 -5.23
N LEU A 97 6.73 -1.75 -6.49
CA LEU A 97 6.58 -0.60 -7.37
C LEU A 97 5.45 -0.82 -8.37
N ARG A 98 4.80 0.26 -8.81
CA ARG A 98 3.77 0.25 -9.85
C ARG A 98 4.06 1.41 -10.79
N ASP A 99 3.60 1.33 -12.05
CA ASP A 99 3.53 2.50 -12.94
C ASP A 99 3.06 3.73 -12.12
N PRO A 100 3.87 4.80 -12.02
CA PRO A 100 3.60 5.90 -11.12
C PRO A 100 2.36 6.71 -11.53
N ALA A 101 2.01 6.77 -12.82
CA ALA A 101 0.79 7.40 -13.30
C ALA A 101 -0.44 6.59 -12.87
N GLU A 102 -0.40 5.27 -13.07
CA GLU A 102 -1.43 4.33 -12.62
C GLU A 102 -1.59 4.32 -11.09
N ARG A 103 -0.47 4.42 -10.35
CA ARG A 103 -0.47 4.55 -8.89
C ARG A 103 -1.14 5.84 -8.44
N ALA A 104 -0.79 6.97 -9.06
CA ALA A 104 -1.36 8.28 -8.75
C ALA A 104 -2.88 8.29 -9.00
N TYR A 105 -3.33 7.72 -10.12
CA TYR A 105 -4.75 7.55 -10.42
C TYR A 105 -5.46 6.64 -9.40
N SER A 106 -4.85 5.52 -9.05
CA SER A 106 -5.39 4.62 -8.02
C SER A 106 -5.52 5.29 -6.64
N LEU A 107 -4.64 6.26 -6.34
CA LEU A 107 -4.74 7.07 -5.13
C LEU A 107 -5.88 8.08 -5.22
N TYR A 108 -6.06 8.76 -6.36
CA TYR A 108 -7.22 9.61 -6.61
C TYR A 108 -8.52 8.85 -6.35
N LEU A 109 -8.68 7.66 -6.96
CA LEU A 109 -9.87 6.82 -6.76
C LEU A 109 -10.06 6.40 -5.30
N MET A 110 -8.98 6.16 -4.56
CA MET A 110 -9.04 5.89 -3.12
C MET A 110 -9.56 7.09 -2.33
N ARG A 111 -9.05 8.29 -2.61
CA ARG A 111 -9.50 9.53 -1.96
C ARG A 111 -10.96 9.83 -2.30
N TYR A 112 -11.37 9.58 -3.54
CA TYR A 112 -12.77 9.68 -3.93
C TYR A 112 -13.68 8.74 -3.13
N ARG A 113 -13.30 7.45 -3.00
CA ARG A 113 -14.01 6.47 -2.17
C ARG A 113 -14.05 6.84 -0.69
N ALA A 114 -13.00 7.50 -0.20
CA ALA A 114 -12.91 7.96 1.18
C ALA A 114 -13.68 9.27 1.43
N ASN A 115 -14.47 9.75 0.45
CA ASN A 115 -15.18 11.03 0.50
C ASN A 115 -14.27 12.24 0.75
N GLN A 116 -13.01 12.15 0.35
CA GLN A 116 -12.03 13.23 0.47
C GLN A 116 -12.02 14.15 -0.77
N LEU A 117 -12.77 13.79 -1.82
CA LEU A 117 -12.89 14.53 -3.08
C LEU A 117 -14.37 14.81 -3.40
N LYS A 118 -14.60 15.77 -4.31
CA LYS A 118 -15.91 16.22 -4.79
C LYS A 118 -16.83 15.08 -5.22
N THR A 119 -18.13 15.34 -5.28
CA THR A 119 -19.20 14.33 -5.32
C THR A 119 -19.29 13.50 -6.60
N GLN A 120 -18.65 13.89 -7.70
CA GLN A 120 -18.71 13.15 -8.96
C GLN A 120 -17.31 12.75 -9.46
N ILE A 121 -17.27 11.70 -10.29
CA ILE A 121 -16.11 11.40 -11.13
C ILE A 121 -16.54 11.70 -12.56
N SER A 122 -15.99 12.75 -13.11
CA SER A 122 -16.02 13.08 -14.52
C SER A 122 -14.59 13.28 -15.02
N ASP A 123 -14.38 13.14 -16.33
CA ASP A 123 -13.07 13.41 -16.93
C ASP A 123 -12.59 14.82 -16.60
N HIS A 124 -13.51 15.80 -16.59
CA HIS A 124 -13.21 17.18 -16.21
C HIS A 124 -12.76 17.31 -14.75
N GLU A 125 -13.41 16.64 -13.79
CA GLU A 125 -12.99 16.68 -12.39
C GLU A 125 -11.65 15.96 -12.15
N ILE A 126 -11.36 14.89 -12.88
CA ILE A 126 -10.06 14.22 -12.85
C ILE A 126 -8.98 15.18 -13.39
N LEU A 127 -9.24 15.82 -14.53
CA LEU A 127 -8.37 16.84 -15.14
C LEU A 127 -8.08 17.98 -14.16
N ASP A 128 -9.11 18.58 -13.59
CA ASP A 128 -8.96 19.68 -12.64
C ASP A 128 -8.16 19.27 -11.41
N TYR A 129 -8.41 18.08 -10.86
CA TYR A 129 -7.69 17.58 -9.69
C TYR A 129 -6.19 17.44 -9.98
N PHE A 130 -5.83 16.78 -11.08
CA PHE A 130 -4.42 16.57 -11.40
C PHE A 130 -3.75 17.88 -11.82
N ALA A 131 -4.40 18.71 -12.63
CA ALA A 131 -3.89 20.02 -13.01
C ALA A 131 -3.59 20.90 -11.78
N GLN A 132 -4.48 20.93 -10.79
CA GLN A 132 -4.25 21.66 -9.54
C GLN A 132 -3.07 21.09 -8.74
N LEU A 133 -2.90 19.77 -8.70
CA LEU A 133 -1.74 19.18 -8.03
C LEU A 133 -0.44 19.50 -8.75
N VAL A 134 -0.43 19.53 -10.09
CA VAL A 134 0.74 19.97 -10.86
C VAL A 134 1.06 21.44 -10.57
N GLN A 135 0.05 22.32 -10.61
CA GLN A 135 0.21 23.76 -10.36
C GLN A 135 0.70 24.08 -8.95
N LYS A 136 0.25 23.32 -7.94
CA LYS A 136 0.73 23.45 -6.55
C LYS A 136 2.17 22.94 -6.37
N GLY A 137 2.81 22.46 -7.42
CA GLY A 137 4.17 21.93 -7.43
C GLY A 137 4.25 20.48 -6.94
N SER A 138 5.47 19.97 -6.78
CA SER A 138 5.78 18.63 -6.29
C SER A 138 5.52 18.45 -4.79
N GLY A 139 4.36 18.90 -4.31
CA GLY A 139 3.86 18.60 -2.96
C GLY A 139 2.97 17.35 -2.96
N GLY A 140 2.97 16.61 -1.86
CA GLY A 140 2.08 15.46 -1.66
C GLY A 140 2.36 14.27 -2.59
N PRO A 141 1.38 13.39 -2.89
CA PRO A 141 1.63 12.10 -3.53
C PRO A 141 2.24 12.13 -4.93
N LEU A 142 2.16 13.28 -5.62
CA LEU A 142 2.82 13.48 -6.91
C LEU A 142 4.33 13.67 -6.79
N SER A 143 4.85 13.99 -5.60
CA SER A 143 6.28 14.15 -5.33
C SER A 143 7.01 12.83 -5.08
N ASN A 144 6.26 11.73 -4.95
CA ASN A 144 6.81 10.41 -4.71
C ASN A 144 7.62 9.95 -5.93
N ARG A 145 8.95 9.93 -5.79
CA ARG A 145 9.95 9.55 -6.80
C ARG A 145 10.63 8.26 -6.37
N TYR A 146 10.53 7.20 -7.18
CA TYR A 146 11.02 5.88 -6.82
C TYR A 146 12.54 5.81 -6.84
N CYS A 147 13.19 6.33 -7.89
CA CYS A 147 14.65 6.24 -8.01
C CYS A 147 15.33 6.97 -6.85
N ALA A 148 14.88 8.20 -6.57
CA ALA A 148 15.39 8.99 -5.45
C ALA A 148 15.19 8.31 -4.09
N SER A 149 14.01 7.73 -3.86
CA SER A 149 13.71 6.98 -2.63
C SER A 149 14.60 5.73 -2.48
N LEU A 150 14.71 4.91 -3.52
CA LEU A 150 15.49 3.67 -3.47
C LEU A 150 16.99 3.94 -3.30
N LYS A 151 17.52 4.98 -3.94
CA LYS A 151 18.91 5.44 -3.72
C LYS A 151 19.18 5.79 -2.26
N ARG A 152 18.22 6.42 -1.57
CA ARG A 152 18.33 6.76 -0.15
C ARG A 152 18.37 5.51 0.75
N TYR A 153 17.57 4.49 0.42
CA TYR A 153 17.62 3.22 1.14
C TYR A 153 18.95 2.50 0.89
N LEU A 154 19.40 2.45 -0.36
CA LEU A 154 20.68 1.80 -0.73
C LEU A 154 21.92 2.55 -0.25
N SER A 155 21.81 3.83 0.16
CA SER A 155 22.91 4.53 0.84
C SER A 155 23.02 4.18 2.33
N MET A 156 22.05 3.47 2.91
CA MET A 156 22.02 3.12 4.35
C MET A 156 21.96 1.62 4.61
N PHE A 157 21.53 0.82 3.63
CA PHE A 157 21.36 -0.62 3.72
C PHE A 157 22.06 -1.31 2.54
N ASP A 158 22.53 -2.52 2.80
CA ASP A 158 23.16 -3.33 1.76
C ASP A 158 22.14 -3.75 0.70
N ARG A 159 22.60 -4.00 -0.52
CA ARG A 159 21.71 -4.32 -1.65
C ARG A 159 20.89 -5.59 -1.37
N GLU A 160 21.50 -6.54 -0.69
CA GLU A 160 20.94 -7.83 -0.27
C GLU A 160 19.88 -7.69 0.81
N GLN A 161 19.80 -6.53 1.50
CA GLN A 161 18.72 -6.23 2.43
C GLN A 161 17.48 -5.67 1.72
N ILE A 162 17.53 -5.36 0.42
CA ILE A 162 16.43 -4.68 -0.28
C ILE A 162 15.94 -5.51 -1.46
N LYS A 163 14.74 -6.09 -1.34
CA LYS A 163 14.00 -6.71 -2.44
C LYS A 163 13.08 -5.67 -3.10
N ILE A 164 13.26 -5.49 -4.40
CA ILE A 164 12.42 -4.62 -5.22
C ILE A 164 11.51 -5.51 -6.08
N CYS A 165 10.21 -5.33 -5.91
CA CYS A 165 9.15 -6.09 -6.55
C CYS A 165 8.33 -5.18 -7.46
N PHE A 166 7.58 -5.76 -8.41
CA PHE A 166 6.70 -5.01 -9.29
C PHE A 166 5.26 -5.49 -9.17
N TYR A 167 4.33 -4.54 -9.16
CA TYR A 167 2.90 -4.80 -9.13
C TYR A 167 2.43 -5.62 -10.34
N GLN A 168 3.09 -5.45 -11.49
CA GLN A 168 2.80 -6.24 -12.69
C GLN A 168 3.14 -7.73 -12.48
N ASP A 169 4.25 -8.02 -11.83
CA ASP A 169 4.67 -9.40 -11.49
C ASP A 169 3.63 -10.01 -10.51
N LEU A 170 3.21 -9.23 -9.50
CA LEU A 170 2.13 -9.64 -8.58
C LEU A 170 0.78 -9.90 -9.28
N LYS A 171 0.52 -9.27 -10.44
CA LYS A 171 -0.72 -9.51 -11.19
C LYS A 171 -0.63 -10.69 -12.14
N SER A 172 0.53 -10.88 -12.77
CA SER A 172 0.75 -11.83 -13.86
C SER A 172 1.11 -13.21 -13.34
N ASP A 173 2.09 -13.30 -12.44
CA ASP A 173 2.52 -14.53 -11.79
C ASP A 173 2.85 -14.28 -10.31
N PRO A 174 1.81 -14.18 -9.47
CA PRO A 174 2.02 -13.91 -8.06
C PRO A 174 2.70 -15.07 -7.33
N ASN A 175 2.60 -16.31 -7.80
CA ASN A 175 3.24 -17.45 -7.15
C ASN A 175 4.76 -17.35 -7.28
N SER A 176 5.25 -17.09 -8.49
CA SER A 176 6.67 -16.87 -8.73
C SER A 176 7.21 -15.71 -7.89
N LEU A 177 6.50 -14.57 -7.86
CA LEU A 177 6.89 -13.44 -7.02
C LEU A 177 6.92 -13.78 -5.52
N LEU A 178 5.96 -14.56 -5.02
CA LEU A 178 5.92 -14.95 -3.61
C LEU A 178 7.05 -15.91 -3.25
N GLN A 179 7.36 -16.90 -4.09
CA GLN A 179 8.50 -17.80 -3.90
C GLN A 179 9.81 -17.01 -3.80
N ASP A 180 9.98 -16.03 -4.69
CA ASP A 180 11.11 -15.10 -4.67
C ASP A 180 11.22 -14.31 -3.35
N ILE A 181 10.09 -13.91 -2.77
CA ILE A 181 10.03 -13.22 -1.49
C ILE A 181 10.27 -14.19 -0.34
N TYR A 182 9.76 -15.41 -0.38
CA TYR A 182 9.99 -16.44 0.63
C TYR A 182 11.47 -16.79 0.75
N LYS A 183 12.13 -17.01 -0.39
CA LYS A 183 13.58 -17.18 -0.46
C LYS A 183 14.33 -15.98 0.12
N PHE A 184 13.93 -14.77 -0.25
CA PHE A 184 14.51 -13.55 0.29
C PHE A 184 14.35 -13.46 1.82
N LEU A 185 13.19 -13.85 2.36
CA LEU A 185 12.92 -13.84 3.80
C LEU A 185 13.59 -15.00 4.54
N GLY A 186 13.93 -16.09 3.85
CA GLY A 186 14.55 -17.29 4.44
C GLY A 186 13.52 -18.25 5.02
N VAL A 187 12.33 -18.32 4.43
CA VAL A 187 11.27 -19.27 4.77
C VAL A 187 11.11 -20.30 3.65
N ASP A 188 10.34 -21.36 3.88
CA ASP A 188 10.08 -22.43 2.90
C ASP A 188 9.43 -21.87 1.63
N GLU A 189 10.14 -21.96 0.50
CA GLU A 189 9.68 -21.50 -0.81
C GLU A 189 8.68 -22.45 -1.48
N GLN A 190 8.62 -23.71 -1.04
CA GLN A 190 7.80 -24.76 -1.65
C GLN A 190 6.41 -24.84 -1.04
N LEU A 191 6.21 -24.21 0.11
CA LEU A 191 4.90 -24.11 0.74
C LEU A 191 4.02 -23.12 -0.04
N LEU A 192 3.59 -23.53 -1.23
CA LEU A 192 2.57 -22.84 -1.99
C LEU A 192 1.27 -22.93 -1.21
N ILE A 193 0.85 -21.79 -0.69
CA ILE A 193 -0.45 -21.65 -0.07
C ILE A 193 -1.48 -21.87 -1.18
N ASN A 194 -2.09 -23.06 -1.22
CA ASN A 194 -3.14 -23.43 -2.18
C ASN A 194 -4.44 -22.59 -2.04
N GLN A 195 -4.37 -21.45 -1.36
CA GLN A 195 -5.46 -20.50 -1.31
C GLN A 195 -5.34 -19.56 -2.51
N PRO A 196 -6.43 -19.37 -3.28
CA PRO A 196 -6.42 -18.37 -4.33
C PRO A 196 -6.05 -17.03 -3.70
N ILE A 197 -5.00 -16.39 -4.22
CA ILE A 197 -4.57 -15.08 -3.75
C ILE A 197 -5.77 -14.16 -3.86
N LYS A 198 -6.39 -13.89 -2.71
CA LYS A 198 -7.59 -13.09 -2.64
C LYS A 198 -7.19 -11.69 -3.05
N ARG A 199 -7.44 -11.35 -4.32
CA ARG A 199 -7.19 -10.02 -4.84
C ARG A 199 -8.04 -9.07 -4.01
N SER A 200 -7.42 -8.41 -3.03
CA SER A 200 -7.98 -7.28 -2.32
C SER A 200 -8.60 -6.35 -3.35
N ASN A 201 -9.93 -6.32 -3.39
CA ASN A 201 -10.76 -5.85 -4.50
C ASN A 201 -10.08 -4.72 -5.26
N THR A 202 -9.78 -4.97 -6.55
CA THR A 202 -9.28 -3.94 -7.48
C THR A 202 -10.19 -2.73 -7.34
N GLY A 203 -9.70 -1.69 -6.67
CA GLY A 203 -10.57 -0.68 -6.08
C GLY A 203 -11.55 -0.09 -7.08
N GLY A 204 -12.81 -0.50 -6.97
CA GLY A 204 -13.93 0.06 -7.73
C GLY A 204 -14.33 1.43 -7.21
N ILE A 205 -15.30 2.07 -7.84
CA ILE A 205 -15.88 3.34 -7.36
C ILE A 205 -17.33 3.09 -6.93
N PRO A 206 -17.85 3.83 -5.93
CA PRO A 206 -19.25 3.71 -5.57
C PRO A 206 -20.14 4.11 -6.75
N SER A 207 -21.06 3.24 -7.16
CA SER A 207 -22.10 3.56 -8.14
C SER A 207 -23.07 4.59 -7.60
N ASN A 208 -23.41 4.50 -6.30
CA ASN A 208 -24.15 5.53 -5.58
C ASN A 208 -23.30 6.09 -4.42
N LYS A 209 -22.82 7.33 -4.57
CA LYS A 209 -21.97 7.99 -3.56
C LYS A 209 -22.74 8.36 -2.28
N ILE A 210 -24.03 8.65 -2.37
CA ILE A 210 -24.86 8.95 -1.20
C ILE A 210 -25.00 7.68 -0.35
N LEU A 211 -25.40 6.57 -0.98
CA LEU A 211 -25.46 5.26 -0.32
C LEU A 211 -24.11 4.88 0.29
N HIS A 212 -23.02 5.06 -0.45
CA HIS A 212 -21.66 4.80 0.04
C HIS A 212 -21.35 5.61 1.30
N THR A 213 -21.62 6.91 1.27
CA THR A 213 -21.38 7.83 2.39
C THR A 213 -22.21 7.47 3.60
N SER A 214 -23.50 7.14 3.40
CA SER A 214 -24.38 6.68 4.47
C SER A 214 -23.89 5.38 5.11
N LEU A 215 -23.46 4.40 4.30
CA LEU A 215 -22.91 3.14 4.81
C LEU A 215 -21.62 3.33 5.62
N GLU A 216 -20.70 4.19 5.14
CA GLU A 216 -19.45 4.49 5.87
C GLU A 216 -19.72 5.23 7.19
N ASN A 217 -20.66 6.18 7.19
CA ASN A 217 -21.07 6.89 8.41
C ASN A 217 -21.74 5.94 9.42
N LEU A 218 -22.64 5.06 8.94
CA LEU A 218 -23.28 4.05 9.77
C LEU A 218 -22.25 3.11 10.40
N LYS A 219 -21.26 2.63 9.63
CA LYS A 219 -20.18 1.78 10.17
C LYS A 219 -19.35 2.52 11.21
N LYS A 220 -19.00 3.78 10.96
CA LYS A 220 -18.25 4.60 11.91
C LYS A 220 -19.00 4.76 13.23
N SER A 221 -20.29 5.10 13.17
CA SER A 221 -21.15 5.21 14.36
C SER A 221 -21.33 3.88 15.07
N PHE A 222 -21.52 2.79 14.32
CA PHE A 222 -21.65 1.45 14.87
C PHE A 222 -20.39 1.05 15.67
N ASN A 223 -19.21 1.22 15.09
CA ASN A 223 -17.93 0.93 15.74
C ASN A 223 -17.65 1.83 16.95
N ALA A 224 -18.13 3.09 16.93
CA ALA A 224 -17.90 4.04 18.01
C ALA A 224 -18.83 3.83 19.22
N THR A 225 -20.05 3.32 19.01
CA THR A 225 -21.10 3.36 20.04
C THR A 225 -21.56 1.98 20.51
N ILE A 226 -21.79 1.04 19.59
CA ILE A 226 -22.55 -0.20 19.87
C ILE A 226 -21.70 -1.45 19.65
N GLY A 227 -20.68 -1.40 18.79
CA GLY A 227 -19.89 -2.57 18.39
C GLY A 227 -19.22 -3.31 19.55
N SER A 228 -18.79 -2.60 20.59
CA SER A 228 -18.15 -3.20 21.78
C SER A 228 -19.11 -3.89 22.75
N LEU A 229 -20.42 -3.66 22.62
CA LEU A 229 -21.46 -4.20 23.51
C LEU A 229 -22.20 -5.40 22.89
N LEU A 230 -21.95 -5.69 21.61
CA LEU A 230 -22.64 -6.77 20.91
C LEU A 230 -21.90 -8.10 21.05
N PRO A 231 -22.64 -9.23 21.10
CA PRO A 231 -22.03 -10.54 20.95
C PRO A 231 -21.26 -10.64 19.63
N GLU A 232 -20.11 -11.30 19.65
CA GLU A 232 -19.21 -11.48 18.49
C GLU A 232 -19.95 -12.01 17.25
N SER A 233 -20.87 -12.96 17.44
CA SER A 233 -21.68 -13.53 16.35
C SER A 233 -22.62 -12.51 15.70
N MET A 234 -23.11 -11.52 16.45
CA MET A 234 -23.96 -10.46 15.91
C MET A 234 -23.13 -9.40 15.19
N PHE A 235 -21.98 -9.03 15.77
CA PHE A 235 -21.01 -8.14 15.12
C PHE A 235 -20.61 -8.68 13.75
N GLN A 236 -20.25 -9.97 13.67
CA GLN A 236 -19.90 -10.63 12.42
C GLN A 236 -21.04 -10.59 11.39
N ARG A 237 -22.29 -10.82 11.81
CA ARG A 237 -23.46 -10.72 10.91
C ARG A 237 -23.64 -9.31 10.34
N ILE A 238 -23.51 -8.28 11.18
CA ILE A 238 -23.63 -6.88 10.74
C ILE A 238 -22.50 -6.52 9.79
N GLU A 239 -21.27 -6.96 10.08
CA GLU A 239 -20.12 -6.73 9.23
C GLU A 239 -20.27 -7.43 7.87
N LEU A 240 -20.87 -8.63 7.83
CA LEU A 240 -21.22 -9.32 6.59
C LEU A 240 -22.26 -8.54 5.77
N ILE A 241 -23.31 -8.01 6.40
CA ILE A 241 -24.33 -7.19 5.74
C ILE A 241 -23.69 -5.90 5.17
N TYR A 242 -22.94 -5.17 5.99
CA TYR A 242 -22.23 -3.97 5.55
C TYR A 242 -21.30 -4.28 4.36
N THR A 243 -20.50 -5.34 4.48
CA THR A 243 -19.55 -5.74 3.43
C THR A 243 -20.27 -6.12 2.14
N SER A 244 -21.39 -6.84 2.25
CA SER A 244 -22.24 -7.19 1.11
C SER A 244 -22.80 -5.93 0.43
N LEU A 245 -23.50 -5.05 1.16
CA LEU A 245 -24.08 -3.82 0.61
C LEU A 245 -23.02 -2.92 -0.02
N ARG A 246 -21.88 -2.78 0.65
CA ARG A 246 -20.76 -2.00 0.12
C ARG A 246 -20.21 -2.61 -1.17
N SER A 247 -20.04 -3.93 -1.23
CA SER A 247 -19.52 -4.60 -2.43
C SER A 247 -20.45 -4.48 -3.64
N HIS A 248 -21.77 -4.58 -3.43
CA HIS A 248 -22.78 -4.39 -4.49
C HIS A 248 -22.84 -2.95 -4.99
N ASN A 249 -22.49 -1.98 -4.14
CA ASN A 249 -22.40 -0.58 -4.52
C ASN A 249 -21.09 -0.22 -5.25
N LEU A 250 -20.16 -1.16 -5.44
CA LEU A 250 -18.91 -0.89 -6.17
C LEU A 250 -19.01 -1.33 -7.63
N VAL A 251 -18.69 -0.41 -8.53
CA VAL A 251 -18.52 -0.69 -9.96
C VAL A 251 -17.06 -0.58 -10.36
N LYS A 252 -16.70 -1.16 -11.51
CA LYS A 252 -15.37 -1.03 -12.09
C LYS A 252 -15.05 0.46 -12.28
N ALA A 253 -13.90 0.90 -11.78
CA ALA A 253 -13.44 2.26 -12.01
C ALA A 253 -13.16 2.49 -13.51
N PRO A 254 -13.41 3.70 -14.04
CA PRO A 254 -12.99 4.04 -15.38
C PRO A 254 -11.46 3.88 -15.51
N PRO A 255 -10.94 3.60 -16.71
CA PRO A 255 -9.50 3.60 -16.93
C PRO A 255 -8.94 5.02 -16.74
N LEU A 256 -7.63 5.13 -16.51
CA LEU A 256 -6.93 6.42 -16.49
C LEU A 256 -7.11 7.12 -17.85
N PRO A 257 -7.71 8.34 -17.88
CA PRO A 257 -7.89 9.05 -19.15
C PRO A 257 -6.54 9.37 -19.82
N ARG A 258 -6.49 9.26 -21.15
CA ARG A 258 -5.25 9.37 -21.92
C ARG A 258 -4.52 10.70 -21.73
N ASP A 259 -5.24 11.81 -21.70
CA ASP A 259 -4.64 13.14 -21.55
C ASP A 259 -4.05 13.35 -20.15
N ILE A 260 -4.70 12.77 -19.12
CA ILE A 260 -4.15 12.74 -17.75
C ILE A 260 -2.89 11.89 -17.71
N ARG A 261 -2.92 10.72 -18.37
CA ARG A 261 -1.77 9.81 -18.43
C ARG A 261 -0.55 10.53 -19.01
N LYS A 262 -0.71 11.26 -20.12
CA LYS A 262 0.35 12.09 -20.73
C LYS A 262 0.94 13.07 -19.72
N GLN A 263 0.09 13.87 -19.04
CA GLN A 263 0.55 14.84 -18.05
C GLN A 263 1.29 14.18 -16.87
N LEU A 264 0.77 13.07 -16.35
CA LEU A 264 1.43 12.33 -15.27
C LEU A 264 2.78 11.75 -15.71
N ILE A 265 2.85 11.22 -16.94
CA ILE A 265 4.11 10.71 -17.49
C ILE A 265 5.13 11.83 -17.62
N GLU A 266 4.76 13.04 -18.06
CA GLU A 266 5.70 14.18 -18.08
C GLU A 266 6.30 14.48 -16.70
N ILE A 267 5.50 14.38 -15.64
CA ILE A 267 5.96 14.61 -14.25
C ILE A 267 6.94 13.51 -13.80
N TYR A 268 6.70 12.26 -14.19
CA TYR A 268 7.46 11.11 -13.70
C TYR A 268 8.57 10.64 -14.66
N ARG A 269 8.59 11.12 -15.90
CA ARG A 269 9.44 10.61 -17.00
C ARG A 269 10.90 10.50 -16.59
N GLU A 270 11.46 11.58 -16.05
CA GLU A 270 12.87 11.62 -15.64
C GLU A 270 13.19 10.56 -14.58
N ASP A 271 12.33 10.41 -13.57
CA ASP A 271 12.50 9.41 -12.51
C ASP A 271 12.28 7.98 -13.01
N ILE A 272 11.37 7.75 -13.97
CA ILE A 272 11.17 6.45 -14.61
C ILE A 272 12.43 6.05 -15.40
N LEU A 273 13.00 6.97 -16.18
CA LEU A 273 14.23 6.71 -16.94
C LEU A 273 15.40 6.42 -16.00
N HIS A 274 15.61 7.26 -14.99
CA HIS A 274 16.63 7.00 -13.97
C HIS A 274 16.41 5.70 -13.20
N LEU A 275 15.15 5.33 -12.93
CA LEU A 275 14.82 4.08 -12.25
C LEU A 275 15.12 2.87 -13.14
N GLN A 276 14.78 2.94 -14.43
CA GLN A 276 15.06 1.89 -15.42
C GLN A 276 16.55 1.59 -15.47
N ASP A 277 17.38 2.63 -15.63
CA ASP A 277 18.83 2.49 -15.67
C ASP A 277 19.38 2.01 -14.33
N PHE A 278 18.86 2.52 -13.23
CA PHE A 278 19.28 2.13 -11.89
C PHE A 278 18.98 0.66 -11.56
N LEU A 279 17.82 0.15 -12.00
CA LEU A 279 17.40 -1.22 -11.73
C LEU A 279 17.83 -2.21 -12.82
N GLN A 280 18.36 -1.71 -13.95
CA GLN A 280 18.64 -2.52 -15.13
C GLN A 280 17.41 -3.34 -15.56
N ARG A 281 16.24 -2.71 -15.52
CA ARG A 281 14.95 -3.33 -15.87
C ARG A 281 14.19 -2.42 -16.81
N ASP A 282 13.70 -2.98 -17.91
CA ASP A 282 12.85 -2.27 -18.86
C ASP A 282 11.56 -1.77 -18.19
N LEU A 283 11.38 -0.45 -18.19
CA LEU A 283 10.19 0.26 -17.72
C LEU A 283 9.57 1.10 -18.83
N SER A 284 9.93 0.87 -20.10
CA SER A 284 9.42 1.60 -21.27
C SER A 284 7.89 1.64 -21.32
N GLN A 285 7.22 0.56 -20.91
CA GLN A 285 5.76 0.48 -20.83
C GLN A 285 5.13 1.56 -19.91
N TRP A 286 5.86 2.05 -18.90
CA TRP A 286 5.38 3.13 -18.03
C TRP A 286 5.41 4.51 -18.71
N LEU A 287 6.08 4.63 -19.86
CA LEU A 287 6.18 5.86 -20.65
C LEU A 287 5.18 5.91 -21.81
N GLU A 288 4.42 4.84 -22.06
CA GLU A 288 3.40 4.77 -23.12
C GLU A 288 2.13 5.55 -22.76
N CYS A 289 1.48 6.17 -23.76
CA CYS A 289 0.31 7.05 -23.59
C CYS A 289 -0.92 6.66 -24.43
#